data_AF-A0A938BJY0-F1
#
_entry.id   AF-A0A938BJY0-F1
#
_cell.length_a   1.000
_cell.length_b   1.000
_cell.length_c   1.000
_cell.angle_alpha   90.00
_cell.angle_beta   90.00
_cell.angle_gamma   90.00
#
_symmetry.space_group_name_H-M   'P 1'
#
loop_
_entity.id
_entity.type
_entity.pdbx_description
1 polymer ?
#
loop_
_entity_poly.entity_id
_entity_poly.type
_entity_poly.pdbx_seq_one_letter_code
_entity_poly.pdbx_strand_id
1 'polypeptide(L)'
;EITRWAARIAAQVEAAFGGVAGLTLEIHAEDAVISALEQAFLATGAWVWAPLRTATPADRVQWYEGRTSHMPDTRQRSDHPSPPRRPEGRPTGQARGLSRRITEEFCQGVWDVTRRKNRGTSPLGFDTFSPGLGRRSESPPLTAVERSDSRHRERGSGWDSLPEMVVAGMLRDAGAGDPEVRRFLTFAAAMNRGQDPDRLWLAALDLLREAPWAFIPERAALADPHRLEAALEAAELSQAPQVDAAAWQAIARALAPVGRTPSDGESAVSRAVAFGQGDAAALLAALDEVAPETGARRFPLLCAPRTASRWIRLLAVPGKARIARLSRLPVTVDASVRRATECLGISQTRGLPLENARPTIQELWWEDVDAIGTAGPPELEDTAAALEPALTYLGRWGCFACERAQTRLPVGPICSECRL
;
A
#
# COMPACT_ATOMS: atom_id res chain seq x y z
N GLU A 1 -10.05 -9.06 32.15
CA GLU A 1 -10.44 -8.38 30.88
C GLU A 1 -10.38 -9.32 29.68
N ILE A 2 -9.32 -10.12 29.56
CA ILE A 2 -9.13 -11.11 28.48
C ILE A 2 -10.32 -12.06 28.28
N THR A 3 -10.97 -12.54 29.36
CA THR A 3 -12.17 -13.39 29.28
C THR A 3 -13.36 -12.69 28.64
N ARG A 4 -13.60 -11.41 28.98
CA ARG A 4 -14.67 -10.62 28.36
C ARG A 4 -14.40 -10.35 26.89
N TRP A 5 -13.13 -10.09 26.56
CA TRP A 5 -12.70 -9.96 25.17
C TRP A 5 -12.91 -11.27 24.39
N ALA A 6 -12.49 -12.41 24.94
CA ALA A 6 -12.62 -13.72 24.30
C ALA A 6 -14.08 -14.12 24.05
N ALA A 7 -14.97 -13.89 25.03
CA ALA A 7 -16.40 -14.11 24.87
C ALA A 7 -17.00 -13.28 23.72
N ARG A 8 -16.56 -12.01 23.57
CA ARG A 8 -16.99 -11.15 22.46
C ARG A 8 -16.48 -11.66 21.11
N ILE A 9 -15.23 -12.11 21.04
CA ILE A 9 -14.67 -12.71 19.81
C ILE A 9 -15.44 -13.98 19.44
N ALA A 10 -15.71 -14.86 20.41
CA ALA A 10 -16.49 -16.08 20.17
C ALA A 10 -17.87 -15.78 19.59
N ALA A 11 -18.60 -14.81 20.17
CA ALA A 11 -19.89 -14.37 19.64
C ALA A 11 -19.81 -13.79 18.22
N GLN A 12 -18.73 -13.05 17.89
CA GLN A 12 -18.52 -12.52 16.54
C GLN A 12 -18.25 -13.63 15.52
N VAL A 13 -17.44 -14.63 15.88
CA VAL A 13 -17.17 -15.79 15.03
C VAL A 13 -18.45 -16.60 14.85
N GLU A 14 -19.20 -16.86 15.92
CA GLU A 14 -20.48 -17.56 15.85
C GLU A 14 -21.47 -16.87 14.90
N ALA A 15 -21.61 -15.54 15.01
CA ALA A 15 -22.45 -14.76 14.11
C ALA A 15 -21.97 -14.80 12.64
N ALA A 16 -20.65 -14.79 12.41
CA ALA A 16 -20.09 -14.80 11.05
C ALA A 16 -20.27 -16.14 10.33
N PHE A 17 -20.22 -17.25 11.07
CA PHE A 17 -20.34 -18.60 10.51
C PHE A 17 -21.76 -19.20 10.60
N GLY A 18 -22.71 -18.47 11.23
CA GLY A 18 -24.08 -18.98 11.43
C GLY A 18 -24.17 -20.12 12.44
N GLY A 19 -23.25 -20.13 13.42
CA GLY A 19 -23.04 -21.23 14.36
C GLY A 19 -21.62 -21.82 14.26
N VAL A 20 -21.05 -22.22 15.38
CA VAL A 20 -19.69 -22.81 15.45
C VAL A 20 -19.64 -24.19 16.11
N ALA A 21 -20.78 -24.70 16.59
CA ALA A 21 -20.83 -26.01 17.23
C ALA A 21 -20.30 -27.12 16.30
N GLY A 22 -19.37 -27.92 16.80
CA GLY A 22 -18.71 -29.00 16.06
C GLY A 22 -17.58 -28.55 15.13
N LEU A 23 -17.29 -27.25 15.01
CA LEU A 23 -16.14 -26.78 14.23
C LEU A 23 -14.84 -26.86 15.02
N THR A 24 -13.73 -27.05 14.31
CA THR A 24 -12.38 -26.87 14.83
C THR A 24 -11.83 -25.53 14.34
N LEU A 25 -11.55 -24.63 15.28
CA LEU A 25 -11.02 -23.30 15.02
C LEU A 25 -9.51 -23.32 15.28
N GLU A 26 -8.74 -23.10 14.22
CA GLU A 26 -7.29 -22.97 14.34
C GLU A 26 -6.93 -21.53 14.77
N ILE A 27 -6.27 -21.37 15.92
CA ILE A 27 -6.01 -20.06 16.53
C ILE A 27 -4.52 -19.90 16.82
N HIS A 28 -3.93 -18.82 16.31
CA HIS A 28 -2.53 -18.46 16.55
C HIS A 28 -2.45 -17.18 17.36
N ALA A 29 -2.19 -17.32 18.67
CA ALA A 29 -2.04 -16.21 19.58
C ALA A 29 -1.12 -16.59 20.75
N GLU A 30 -0.95 -15.69 21.72
CA GLU A 30 -0.29 -16.01 22.98
C GLU A 30 -1.13 -16.96 23.85
N ASP A 31 -0.47 -17.69 24.75
CA ASP A 31 -1.09 -18.75 25.56
C ASP A 31 -2.30 -18.28 26.39
N ALA A 32 -2.19 -17.08 26.97
CA ALA A 32 -3.28 -16.46 27.73
C ALA A 32 -4.51 -16.17 26.87
N VAL A 33 -4.29 -15.80 25.60
CA VAL A 33 -5.35 -15.54 24.61
C VAL A 33 -5.99 -16.85 24.16
N ILE A 34 -5.18 -17.86 23.85
CA ILE A 34 -5.67 -19.20 23.46
C ILE A 34 -6.53 -19.80 24.56
N SER A 35 -6.06 -19.77 25.81
CA SER A 35 -6.79 -20.33 26.96
C SER A 35 -8.14 -19.64 27.19
N ALA A 36 -8.20 -18.31 27.00
CA ALA A 36 -9.44 -17.56 27.13
C ALA A 36 -10.43 -17.88 26.00
N LEU A 37 -9.93 -18.08 24.77
CA LEU A 37 -10.75 -18.45 23.61
C LEU A 37 -11.21 -19.91 23.68
N GLU A 38 -10.37 -20.83 24.16
CA GLU A 38 -10.73 -22.23 24.44
C GLU A 38 -11.96 -22.30 25.35
N GLN A 39 -11.95 -21.56 26.46
CA GLN A 39 -13.10 -21.52 27.37
C GLN A 39 -14.36 -20.94 26.72
N ALA A 40 -14.21 -19.86 25.94
CA ALA A 40 -15.33 -19.22 25.28
C ALA A 40 -15.96 -20.10 24.19
N PHE A 41 -15.14 -20.78 23.37
CA PHE A 41 -15.60 -21.65 22.29
C PHE A 41 -16.10 -23.01 22.78
N LEU A 42 -15.59 -23.50 23.91
CA LEU A 42 -16.12 -24.70 24.56
C LEU A 42 -17.61 -24.51 24.93
N ALA A 43 -17.99 -23.32 25.40
CA ALA A 43 -19.38 -22.99 25.73
C ALA A 43 -20.31 -23.01 24.50
N THR A 44 -19.78 -22.81 23.30
CA THR A 44 -20.51 -22.85 22.02
C THR A 44 -20.38 -24.21 21.31
N GLY A 45 -19.73 -25.19 21.93
CA GLY A 45 -19.51 -26.53 21.35
C GLY A 45 -18.46 -26.59 20.23
N ALA A 46 -17.59 -25.58 20.11
CA ALA A 46 -16.49 -25.54 19.16
C ALA A 46 -15.18 -25.99 19.81
N TRP A 47 -14.27 -26.55 19.02
CA TRP A 47 -12.95 -26.98 19.46
C TRP A 47 -11.90 -25.96 19.02
N VAL A 48 -10.98 -25.59 19.91
CA VAL A 48 -9.83 -24.75 19.55
C VAL A 48 -8.62 -25.65 19.32
N TRP A 49 -7.97 -25.47 18.17
CA TRP A 49 -6.70 -26.11 17.86
C TRP A 49 -5.61 -25.03 17.76
N ALA A 50 -4.59 -25.15 18.60
CA ALA A 50 -3.51 -24.17 18.66
C ALA A 50 -2.15 -24.88 18.49
N PRO A 51 -1.77 -25.27 17.25
CA PRO A 51 -0.57 -26.07 17.00
C PRO A 51 0.74 -25.34 17.38
N LEU A 52 0.68 -24.00 17.50
CA LEU A 52 1.83 -23.14 17.79
C LEU A 52 1.90 -22.67 19.25
N ARG A 53 1.03 -23.20 20.13
CA ARG A 53 0.91 -22.78 21.54
C ARG A 53 2.24 -22.88 22.29
N THR A 54 2.99 -23.95 22.06
CA THR A 54 4.31 -24.22 22.67
C THR A 54 5.48 -24.00 21.72
N ALA A 55 5.22 -23.56 20.49
CA ALA A 55 6.23 -23.39 19.46
C ALA A 55 7.12 -22.17 19.76
N THR A 56 8.43 -22.33 19.57
CA THR A 56 9.38 -21.21 19.64
C THR A 56 9.11 -20.21 18.50
N PRO A 57 9.62 -18.96 18.58
CA PRO A 57 9.50 -18.02 17.46
C PRO A 57 10.02 -18.58 16.12
N ALA A 58 11.12 -19.36 16.14
CA ALA A 58 11.68 -20.00 14.95
C ALA A 58 10.73 -21.06 14.39
N ASP A 59 10.17 -21.93 15.24
CA ASP A 59 9.20 -22.95 14.83
C ASP A 59 7.94 -22.33 14.23
N ARG A 60 7.50 -21.18 14.75
CA ARG A 60 6.35 -20.44 14.21
C ARG A 60 6.63 -19.95 12.79
N VAL A 61 7.79 -19.34 12.56
CA VAL A 61 8.21 -18.87 11.22
C VAL A 61 8.28 -20.06 10.26
N GLN A 62 8.97 -21.13 10.64
CA GLN A 62 9.09 -22.33 9.82
C GLN A 62 7.74 -22.98 9.51
N TRP A 63 6.82 -22.99 10.48
CA TRP A 63 5.47 -23.52 10.28
C TRP A 63 4.67 -22.72 9.25
N TYR A 64 4.76 -21.39 9.27
CA TYR A 64 4.12 -20.55 8.27
C TYR A 64 4.74 -20.74 6.88
N GLU A 65 6.07 -20.78 6.80
CA GLU A 65 6.79 -21.02 5.55
C GLU A 65 6.44 -22.39 4.94
N GLY A 66 6.33 -23.43 5.77
CA GLY A 66 5.95 -24.79 5.36
C GLY A 66 4.52 -24.87 4.81
N ARG A 67 3.56 -24.18 5.43
CA ARG A 67 2.16 -24.15 4.93
C ARG A 67 1.98 -23.30 3.68
N THR A 68 2.72 -22.20 3.53
CA THR A 68 2.71 -21.44 2.27
C THR A 68 3.31 -22.23 1.12
N SER A 69 4.20 -23.19 1.41
CA SER A 69 4.87 -24.02 0.40
C SER A 69 4.10 -25.29 0.03
N HIS A 70 3.08 -25.68 0.82
CA HIS A 70 2.35 -26.95 0.65
C HIS A 70 0.81 -26.79 0.67
N MET A 71 0.26 -25.60 0.41
CA MET A 71 -1.17 -25.55 0.07
C MET A 71 -1.41 -26.38 -1.20
N PRO A 72 -2.19 -27.47 -1.12
CA PRO A 72 -2.59 -28.20 -2.31
C PRO A 72 -3.39 -27.26 -3.20
N ASP A 73 -3.21 -27.38 -4.51
CA ASP A 73 -4.06 -26.73 -5.52
C ASP A 73 -5.53 -27.08 -5.19
N THR A 74 -6.26 -26.12 -4.60
CA THR A 74 -7.66 -26.28 -4.18
C THR A 74 -8.56 -26.20 -5.43
N ARG A 75 -8.39 -27.17 -6.33
CA ARG A 75 -9.23 -27.41 -7.51
C ARG A 75 -10.36 -28.41 -7.25
N GLN A 76 -10.53 -28.91 -6.03
CA GLN A 76 -11.69 -29.75 -5.72
C GLN A 76 -12.90 -28.90 -5.35
N ARG A 77 -13.79 -28.78 -6.35
CA ARG A 77 -15.16 -28.24 -6.34
C ARG A 77 -15.87 -28.43 -5.00
N SER A 78 -16.31 -27.33 -4.41
CA SER A 78 -17.55 -27.29 -3.63
C SER A 78 -18.68 -26.80 -4.54
N ASP A 79 -19.76 -27.57 -4.60
CA ASP A 79 -20.98 -27.25 -5.35
C ASP A 79 -21.72 -26.09 -4.66
N HIS A 80 -21.27 -24.86 -4.89
CA HIS A 80 -22.06 -23.67 -4.63
C HIS A 80 -22.74 -23.21 -5.93
N PRO A 81 -24.03 -22.80 -5.89
CA PRO A 81 -24.71 -22.24 -7.04
C PRO A 81 -23.94 -20.99 -7.50
N SER A 82 -23.40 -21.06 -8.72
CA SER A 82 -22.69 -19.94 -9.33
C SER A 82 -23.63 -18.74 -9.48
N PRO A 83 -23.17 -17.50 -9.23
CA PRO A 83 -23.93 -16.31 -9.61
C PRO A 83 -24.23 -16.35 -11.12
N PRO A 84 -25.33 -15.72 -11.57
CA PRO A 84 -25.77 -15.80 -12.96
C PRO A 84 -24.62 -15.45 -13.91
N ARG A 85 -24.35 -16.36 -14.86
CA ARG A 85 -23.34 -16.17 -15.91
C ARG A 85 -23.64 -14.86 -16.63
N ARG A 86 -22.67 -13.94 -16.59
CA ARG A 86 -22.69 -12.73 -17.41
C ARG A 86 -22.71 -13.12 -18.90
N PRO A 87 -23.35 -12.31 -19.75
CA PRO A 87 -23.47 -12.59 -21.18
C PRO A 87 -22.09 -12.82 -21.82
N GLU A 88 -21.91 -14.02 -22.35
CA GLU A 88 -20.79 -14.42 -23.20
C GLU A 88 -20.88 -13.61 -24.51
N GLY A 89 -19.98 -12.64 -24.73
CA GLY A 89 -20.08 -11.83 -25.95
C GLY A 89 -19.05 -10.74 -26.25
N ARG A 90 -17.98 -10.59 -25.46
CA ARG A 90 -16.84 -9.74 -25.86
C ARG A 90 -15.52 -10.44 -25.51
N PRO A 91 -14.59 -10.61 -26.47
CA PRO A 91 -13.27 -11.14 -26.15
C PRO A 91 -12.66 -10.29 -25.04
N THR A 92 -12.39 -10.95 -23.91
CA THR A 92 -11.56 -10.43 -22.84
C THR A 92 -10.11 -10.44 -23.32
N GLY A 93 -9.34 -9.41 -22.99
CA GLY A 93 -7.88 -9.53 -23.08
C GLY A 93 -7.12 -8.45 -23.84
N GLN A 94 -7.71 -7.31 -24.21
CA GLN A 94 -6.91 -6.16 -24.63
C GLN A 94 -7.44 -4.89 -23.96
N ALA A 95 -6.59 -4.25 -23.16
CA ALA A 95 -6.75 -2.84 -22.90
C ALA A 95 -6.52 -2.14 -24.25
N ARG A 96 -7.58 -1.53 -24.81
CA ARG A 96 -7.58 -0.97 -26.16
C ARG A 96 -7.42 0.54 -26.08
N GLY A 97 -6.20 1.00 -25.80
CA GLY A 97 -5.91 2.42 -25.58
C GLY A 97 -6.58 2.99 -24.33
N LEU A 98 -6.80 2.14 -23.32
CA LEU A 98 -7.40 2.59 -22.06
C LEU A 98 -6.37 3.33 -21.22
N SER A 99 -5.09 2.95 -21.29
CA SER A 99 -3.96 3.60 -20.61
C SER A 99 -3.92 5.11 -20.84
N ARG A 100 -3.87 5.54 -22.11
CA ARG A 100 -3.87 6.96 -22.49
C ARG A 100 -5.18 7.66 -22.13
N ARG A 101 -6.35 7.09 -22.43
CA ARG A 101 -7.64 7.70 -22.07
C ARG A 101 -7.81 7.91 -20.56
N ILE A 102 -7.46 6.91 -19.75
CA ILE A 102 -7.50 6.98 -18.28
C ILE A 102 -6.60 8.11 -17.78
N THR A 103 -5.39 8.19 -18.31
CA THR A 103 -4.41 9.19 -17.86
C THR A 103 -4.75 10.59 -18.34
N GLU A 104 -5.27 10.77 -19.55
CA GLU A 104 -5.77 12.06 -20.06
C GLU A 104 -6.92 12.58 -19.20
N GLU A 105 -7.93 11.74 -18.93
CA GLU A 105 -9.05 12.14 -18.06
C GLU A 105 -8.58 12.47 -16.64
N PHE A 106 -7.64 11.69 -16.10
CA PHE A 106 -7.06 11.97 -14.80
C PHE A 106 -6.36 13.34 -14.80
N CYS A 107 -5.46 13.59 -15.77
CA CYS A 107 -4.72 14.85 -15.89
C CYS A 107 -5.63 16.06 -16.10
N GLN A 108 -6.73 15.91 -16.84
CA GLN A 108 -7.69 16.98 -17.11
C GLN A 108 -8.60 17.30 -15.91
N GLY A 109 -8.53 16.53 -14.82
CA GLY A 109 -9.36 16.79 -13.65
C GLY A 109 -10.84 16.47 -13.83
N VAL A 110 -11.21 15.68 -14.84
CA VAL A 110 -12.63 15.47 -15.21
C VAL A 110 -13.35 14.44 -14.34
N TRP A 111 -12.67 13.81 -13.38
CA TRP A 111 -13.29 12.85 -12.49
C TRP A 111 -13.94 13.52 -11.27
N ASP A 112 -15.27 13.49 -11.24
CA ASP A 112 -16.07 14.07 -10.16
C ASP A 112 -16.49 12.99 -9.14
N VAL A 113 -15.79 12.97 -8.00
CA VAL A 113 -16.14 12.13 -6.83
C VAL A 113 -17.12 12.83 -5.87
N THR A 114 -17.42 14.11 -6.06
CA THR A 114 -18.19 14.92 -5.10
C THR A 114 -19.66 14.50 -5.04
N ARG A 115 -20.22 13.98 -6.14
CA ARG A 115 -21.59 13.46 -6.22
C ARG A 115 -21.83 12.19 -5.42
N ARG A 116 -20.77 11.61 -4.84
CA ARG A 116 -20.82 10.36 -4.06
C ARG A 116 -21.09 10.59 -2.58
N LYS A 117 -21.52 11.80 -2.19
CA LYS A 117 -21.93 12.14 -0.82
C LYS A 117 -22.87 11.06 -0.26
N ASN A 118 -22.35 10.36 0.75
CA ASN A 118 -22.95 9.34 1.60
C ASN A 118 -24.49 9.27 1.50
N ARG A 119 -25.00 8.43 0.58
CA ARG A 119 -26.30 7.79 0.81
C ARG A 119 -26.09 6.72 1.88
N GLY A 120 -26.21 7.13 3.13
CA GLY A 120 -26.35 6.24 4.29
C GLY A 120 -25.04 5.59 4.75
N THR A 121 -24.73 5.79 6.02
CA THR A 121 -24.19 4.72 6.86
C THR A 121 -24.88 3.41 6.51
N SER A 122 -24.09 2.38 6.16
CA SER A 122 -24.61 1.04 5.92
C SER A 122 -25.52 0.63 7.09
N PRO A 123 -26.73 0.07 6.86
CA PRO A 123 -27.54 -0.52 7.92
C PRO A 123 -26.83 -1.67 8.64
N LEU A 124 -25.70 -2.15 8.11
CA LEU A 124 -24.95 -3.31 8.59
C LEU A 124 -23.62 -2.98 9.27
N GLY A 125 -23.29 -1.71 9.55
CA GLY A 125 -22.17 -1.37 10.46
C GLY A 125 -20.78 -1.90 10.10
N PHE A 126 -20.52 -2.28 8.84
CA PHE A 126 -19.18 -2.66 8.38
C PHE A 126 -18.39 -1.41 8.01
N ASP A 127 -17.75 -0.80 9.01
CA ASP A 127 -16.61 0.07 8.76
C ASP A 127 -15.40 -0.78 8.35
N THR A 128 -14.59 -0.18 7.48
CA THR A 128 -13.43 -0.74 6.78
C THR A 128 -12.57 -1.69 7.61
N PHE A 129 -12.30 -2.87 7.04
CA PHE A 129 -11.35 -3.86 7.54
C PHE A 129 -9.92 -3.30 7.50
N SER A 130 -9.48 -2.71 8.61
CA SER A 130 -8.06 -2.61 8.97
C SER A 130 -7.76 -3.68 10.01
N PRO A 131 -6.81 -4.61 9.79
CA PRO A 131 -6.34 -5.46 10.86
C PRO A 131 -5.45 -4.61 11.78
N GLY A 132 -6.01 -4.14 12.90
CA GLY A 132 -5.31 -3.27 13.84
C GLY A 132 -5.90 -3.35 15.25
N LEU A 133 -5.03 -3.69 16.20
CA LEU A 133 -5.28 -4.05 17.58
C LEU A 133 -6.08 -3.01 18.38
N GLY A 134 -6.97 -3.51 19.23
CA GLY A 134 -7.89 -2.70 20.01
C GLY A 134 -7.25 -2.02 21.22
N ARG A 135 -7.49 -0.71 21.32
CA ARG A 135 -8.01 -0.06 22.55
C ARG A 135 -9.00 1.02 22.11
N ARG A 136 -10.22 1.02 22.64
CA ARG A 136 -11.11 2.19 22.64
C ARG A 136 -11.45 2.51 24.09
N SER A 137 -11.07 3.72 24.50
CA SER A 137 -11.74 4.49 25.55
C SER A 137 -12.62 5.53 24.86
N GLU A 138 -13.78 5.76 25.45
CA GLU A 138 -14.71 6.91 25.40
C GLU A 138 -14.73 7.84 24.15
N SER A 139 -15.95 8.08 23.65
CA SER A 139 -16.29 8.81 22.41
C SER A 139 -15.45 10.06 22.12
N PRO A 140 -14.67 10.09 21.01
CA PRO A 140 -13.96 11.30 20.57
C PRO A 140 -14.80 12.14 19.60
N PRO A 141 -14.48 13.44 19.43
CA PRO A 141 -14.99 14.24 18.31
C PRO A 141 -14.52 13.64 16.98
N LEU A 142 -15.30 13.79 15.90
CA LEU A 142 -15.06 13.31 14.52
C LEU A 142 -13.68 12.67 14.30
N THR A 143 -13.66 11.35 14.08
CA THR A 143 -12.44 10.55 13.99
C THR A 143 -11.49 11.10 12.91
N ALA A 144 -10.17 10.95 13.08
CA ALA A 144 -9.17 11.40 12.10
C ALA A 144 -9.43 10.86 10.67
N VAL A 145 -10.10 9.71 10.57
CA VAL A 145 -10.55 9.08 9.31
C VAL A 145 -11.60 9.95 8.61
N GLU A 146 -12.60 10.46 9.32
CA GLU A 146 -13.63 11.35 8.74
C GLU A 146 -13.05 12.71 8.30
N ARG A 147 -12.02 13.20 9.02
CA ARG A 147 -11.28 14.40 8.60
C ARG A 147 -10.45 14.16 7.33
N SER A 148 -9.78 13.02 7.20
CA SER A 148 -9.08 12.65 5.95
C SER A 148 -10.06 12.50 4.79
N ASP A 149 -11.18 11.81 5.01
CA ASP A 149 -12.21 11.55 3.99
C ASP A 149 -12.89 12.86 3.50
N SER A 150 -12.99 13.88 4.35
CA SER A 150 -13.51 15.20 3.99
C SER A 150 -12.53 16.02 3.14
N ARG A 151 -11.23 16.01 3.46
CA ARG A 151 -10.20 16.76 2.71
C ARG A 151 -9.91 16.14 1.35
N HIS A 152 -10.00 14.81 1.25
CA HIS A 152 -9.86 14.12 -0.04
C HIS A 152 -10.98 14.44 -1.03
N ARG A 153 -12.20 14.71 -0.55
CA ARG A 153 -13.34 15.10 -1.41
C ARG A 153 -13.19 16.50 -2.01
N GLU A 154 -12.34 17.34 -1.44
CA GLU A 154 -12.00 18.66 -1.97
C GLU A 154 -10.85 18.59 -2.99
N ARG A 155 -10.07 17.51 -2.97
CA ARG A 155 -8.97 17.31 -3.93
C ARG A 155 -9.53 16.74 -5.23
N GLY A 156 -9.46 17.55 -6.29
CA GLY A 156 -9.81 17.11 -7.65
C GLY A 156 -8.98 15.90 -8.11
N SER A 157 -9.33 15.30 -9.24
CA SER A 157 -8.41 14.35 -9.89
C SER A 157 -7.25 15.10 -10.56
N GLY A 158 -6.16 14.39 -10.83
CA GLY A 158 -4.99 14.94 -11.51
C GLY A 158 -3.70 14.80 -10.71
N TRP A 159 -2.59 15.12 -11.38
CA TRP A 159 -1.26 15.01 -10.77
C TRP A 159 -1.07 16.02 -9.65
N ASP A 160 -1.48 17.28 -9.86
CA ASP A 160 -1.27 18.37 -8.90
C ASP A 160 -2.03 18.16 -7.59
N SER A 161 -3.04 17.28 -7.56
CA SER A 161 -3.80 16.96 -6.35
C SER A 161 -3.23 15.77 -5.57
N LEU A 162 -2.25 15.05 -6.12
CA LEU A 162 -1.60 13.95 -5.42
C LEU A 162 -0.86 14.48 -4.18
N PRO A 163 -0.99 13.83 -3.01
CA PRO A 163 -0.39 14.35 -1.78
C PRO A 163 1.12 14.50 -1.86
N GLU A 164 1.82 13.57 -2.51
CA GLU A 164 3.26 13.71 -2.77
C GLU A 164 3.61 14.99 -3.55
N MET A 165 2.79 15.36 -4.55
CA MET A 165 3.00 16.55 -5.37
C MET A 165 2.76 17.82 -4.56
N VAL A 166 1.66 17.86 -3.81
CA VAL A 166 1.32 18.98 -2.92
C VAL A 166 2.42 19.19 -1.88
N VAL A 167 2.85 18.14 -1.19
CA VAL A 167 3.89 18.23 -0.16
C VAL A 167 5.23 18.65 -0.75
N ALA A 168 5.63 18.10 -1.90
CA ALA A 168 6.86 18.53 -2.56
C ALA A 168 6.81 19.98 -3.04
N GLY A 169 5.64 20.49 -3.44
CA GLY A 169 5.41 21.92 -3.71
C GLY A 169 5.61 22.77 -2.46
N MET A 170 4.93 22.41 -1.36
CA MET A 170 5.06 23.10 -0.07
C MET A 170 6.50 23.17 0.43
N LEU A 171 7.29 22.10 0.28
CA LEU A 171 8.70 22.09 0.65
C LEU A 171 9.51 23.08 -0.19
N ARG A 172 9.30 23.13 -1.50
CA ARG A 172 9.98 24.08 -2.38
C ARG A 172 9.59 25.53 -2.10
N ASP A 173 8.31 25.77 -1.83
CA ASP A 173 7.81 27.10 -1.45
C ASP A 173 8.42 27.57 -0.12
N ALA A 174 8.77 26.63 0.77
CA ALA A 174 9.51 26.88 2.00
C ALA A 174 11.04 27.00 1.80
N GLY A 175 11.54 26.95 0.55
CA GLY A 175 12.94 27.11 0.21
C GLY A 175 13.75 25.82 0.13
N ALA A 176 13.13 24.64 0.23
CA ALA A 176 13.84 23.37 0.13
C ALA A 176 14.35 23.13 -1.31
N GLY A 177 15.62 22.73 -1.43
CA GLY A 177 16.21 22.33 -2.70
C GLY A 177 15.75 20.92 -3.13
N ASP A 178 15.92 20.59 -4.42
CA ASP A 178 15.53 19.27 -4.93
C ASP A 178 16.20 18.06 -4.20
N PRO A 179 17.47 18.12 -3.74
CA PRO A 179 18.04 17.06 -2.91
C PRO A 179 17.30 16.86 -1.58
N GLU A 180 16.82 17.94 -0.95
CA GLU A 180 16.05 17.87 0.31
C GLU A 180 14.68 17.25 0.06
N VAL A 181 14.01 17.65 -1.01
CA VAL A 181 12.74 17.05 -1.44
C VAL A 181 12.92 15.55 -1.69
N ARG A 182 13.98 15.12 -2.42
CA ARG A 182 14.22 13.70 -2.67
C ARG A 182 14.53 12.90 -1.40
N ARG A 183 15.27 13.48 -0.43
CA ARG A 183 15.48 12.84 0.87
C ARG A 183 14.15 12.66 1.61
N PHE A 184 13.34 13.71 1.67
CA PHE A 184 12.00 13.65 2.27
C PHE A 184 11.14 12.55 1.63
N LEU A 185 11.04 12.54 0.30
CA LEU A 185 10.27 11.54 -0.45
C LEU A 185 10.80 10.12 -0.20
N THR A 186 12.11 9.95 -0.09
CA THR A 186 12.74 8.64 0.16
C THR A 186 12.35 8.07 1.52
N PHE A 187 12.48 8.87 2.58
CA PHE A 187 12.11 8.42 3.93
C PHE A 187 10.61 8.20 4.08
N ALA A 188 9.78 9.13 3.59
CA ALA A 188 8.32 9.00 3.66
C ALA A 188 7.80 7.80 2.85
N ALA A 189 8.36 7.54 1.66
CA ALA A 189 7.98 6.38 0.85
C ALA A 189 8.30 5.05 1.56
N ALA A 190 9.40 4.97 2.31
CA ALA A 190 9.76 3.79 3.08
C ALA A 190 8.70 3.42 4.14
N MET A 191 7.97 4.42 4.65
CA MET A 191 6.91 4.22 5.66
C MET A 191 5.55 3.86 5.04
N ASN A 192 5.45 3.77 3.71
CA ASN A 192 4.19 3.50 3.02
C ASN A 192 3.76 2.02 3.12
N ARG A 193 3.24 1.63 4.28
CA ARG A 193 2.85 0.25 4.61
C ARG A 193 1.34 0.00 4.50
N GLY A 194 0.68 0.69 3.57
CA GLY A 194 -0.78 0.61 3.40
C GLY A 194 -1.56 1.60 4.28
N GLN A 195 -0.87 2.59 4.85
CA GLN A 195 -1.51 3.77 5.41
C GLN A 195 -2.24 4.56 4.32
N ASP A 196 -3.19 5.39 4.76
CA ASP A 196 -3.77 6.41 3.91
C ASP A 196 -2.66 7.36 3.40
N PRO A 197 -2.49 7.53 2.07
CA PRO A 197 -1.42 8.37 1.53
C PRO A 197 -1.45 9.81 2.05
N ASP A 198 -2.63 10.43 2.17
CA ASP A 198 -2.74 11.79 2.71
C ASP A 198 -2.21 11.86 4.14
N ARG A 199 -2.64 10.94 5.01
CA ARG A 199 -2.13 10.86 6.39
C ARG A 199 -0.62 10.64 6.43
N LEU A 200 -0.09 9.73 5.61
CA LEU A 200 1.35 9.44 5.53
C LEU A 200 2.16 10.71 5.22
N TRP A 201 1.78 11.43 4.16
CA TRP A 201 2.54 12.58 3.69
C TRP A 201 2.44 13.78 4.65
N LEU A 202 1.28 13.98 5.27
CA LEU A 202 1.11 15.01 6.30
C LEU A 202 1.86 14.68 7.59
N ALA A 203 1.81 13.43 8.07
CA ALA A 203 2.58 12.97 9.21
C ALA A 203 4.10 13.13 8.98
N ALA A 204 4.57 12.84 7.76
CA ALA A 204 5.97 13.06 7.40
C ALA A 204 6.34 14.55 7.42
N LEU A 205 5.46 15.45 6.98
CA LEU A 205 5.66 16.90 7.09
C LEU A 205 5.72 17.37 8.54
N ASP A 206 4.84 16.86 9.39
CA ASP A 206 4.83 17.20 10.81
C ASP A 206 6.12 16.71 11.49
N LEU A 207 6.58 15.49 11.16
CA LEU A 207 7.90 15.02 11.59
C LEU A 207 9.04 15.93 11.11
N LEU A 208 8.99 16.41 9.87
CA LEU A 208 10.04 17.29 9.33
C LEU A 208 10.08 18.62 10.11
N ARG A 209 8.93 19.14 10.53
CA ARG A 209 8.84 20.39 11.32
C ARG A 209 9.40 20.20 12.73
N GLU A 210 8.97 19.14 13.42
CA GLU A 210 9.31 18.90 14.82
C GLU A 210 10.71 18.28 15.00
N ALA A 211 11.14 17.46 14.03
CA ALA A 211 12.41 16.75 14.06
C ALA A 211 13.14 16.80 12.70
N PRO A 212 13.57 17.98 12.21
CA PRO A 212 14.25 18.10 10.92
C PRO A 212 15.49 17.21 10.78
N TRP A 213 16.16 16.93 11.91
CA TRP A 213 17.32 16.05 11.98
C TRP A 213 17.04 14.62 11.50
N ALA A 214 15.79 14.14 11.57
CA ALA A 214 15.41 12.80 11.10
C ALA A 214 15.51 12.65 9.58
N PHE A 215 15.47 13.76 8.83
CA PHE A 215 15.59 13.77 7.37
C PHE A 215 17.01 14.11 6.87
N ILE A 216 17.95 14.34 7.78
CA ILE A 216 19.37 14.58 7.47
C ILE A 216 20.10 13.24 7.68
N PRO A 217 20.55 12.54 6.61
CA PRO A 217 21.07 11.18 6.69
C PRO A 217 22.17 11.01 7.74
N GLU A 218 23.12 11.95 7.83
CA GLU A 218 24.23 11.92 8.77
C GLU A 218 23.74 11.99 10.23
N ARG A 219 22.72 12.81 10.50
CA ARG A 219 22.15 12.98 11.84
C ARG A 219 21.24 11.82 12.21
N ALA A 220 20.38 11.38 11.29
CA ALA A 220 19.48 10.26 11.52
C ALA A 220 20.24 8.93 11.70
N ALA A 221 21.34 8.73 10.96
CA ALA A 221 22.20 7.56 11.08
C ALA A 221 22.87 7.44 12.46
N LEU A 222 23.22 8.56 13.07
CA LEU A 222 23.91 8.66 14.37
C LEU A 222 22.96 8.89 15.55
N ALA A 223 21.66 9.05 15.29
CA ALA A 223 20.69 9.31 16.33
C ALA A 223 20.55 8.10 17.27
N ASP A 224 20.21 8.37 18.52
CA ASP A 224 19.75 7.32 19.43
C ASP A 224 18.47 6.65 18.86
N PRO A 225 18.42 5.30 18.78
CA PRO A 225 17.28 4.60 18.21
C PRO A 225 15.95 4.92 18.91
N HIS A 226 15.94 5.05 20.24
CA HIS A 226 14.72 5.37 20.99
C HIS A 226 14.25 6.80 20.74
N ARG A 227 15.18 7.74 20.54
CA ARG A 227 14.81 9.10 20.12
C ARG A 227 14.12 9.12 18.76
N LEU A 228 14.60 8.31 17.80
CA LEU A 228 13.96 8.21 16.48
C LEU A 228 12.61 7.50 16.56
N GLU A 229 12.52 6.42 17.34
CA GLU A 229 11.26 5.72 17.64
C GLU A 229 10.22 6.70 18.18
N ALA A 230 10.55 7.44 19.23
CA ALA A 230 9.66 8.43 19.85
C ALA A 230 9.24 9.54 18.88
N ALA A 231 10.16 10.00 18.02
CA ALA A 231 9.83 11.02 17.01
C ALA A 231 8.85 10.50 15.95
N LEU A 232 9.08 9.28 15.44
CA LEU A 232 8.21 8.64 14.46
C LEU A 232 6.83 8.32 15.02
N GLU A 233 6.75 7.91 16.30
CA GLU A 233 5.50 7.65 17.00
C GLU A 233 4.74 8.96 17.29
N ALA A 234 5.42 9.99 17.78
CA ALA A 234 4.80 11.29 18.08
C ALA A 234 4.20 11.95 16.82
N ALA A 235 4.82 11.75 15.66
CA ALA A 235 4.29 12.23 14.38
C ALA A 235 3.20 11.32 13.78
N GLU A 236 2.84 10.22 14.44
CA GLU A 236 1.94 9.17 13.94
C GLU A 236 2.35 8.58 12.58
N LEU A 237 3.65 8.64 12.25
CA LEU A 237 4.17 8.17 10.98
C LEU A 237 4.39 6.66 10.99
N SER A 238 4.77 6.11 12.15
CA SER A 238 5.09 4.69 12.29
C SER A 238 3.88 3.83 12.65
N GLN A 239 3.87 2.59 12.14
CA GLN A 239 2.95 1.54 12.58
C GLN A 239 3.64 0.48 13.45
N ALA A 240 4.97 0.42 13.38
CA ALA A 240 5.82 -0.45 14.19
C ALA A 240 7.08 0.33 14.60
N PRO A 241 7.00 1.19 15.64
CA PRO A 241 8.02 2.21 15.96
C PRO A 241 9.46 1.68 15.96
N GLN A 242 9.70 0.54 16.60
CA GLN A 242 11.03 -0.08 16.67
C GLN A 242 11.56 -0.53 15.29
N VAL A 243 10.73 -1.24 14.52
CA VAL A 243 11.12 -1.76 13.19
C VAL A 243 11.31 -0.61 12.21
N ASP A 244 10.41 0.36 12.23
CA ASP A 244 10.42 1.50 11.33
C ASP A 244 11.60 2.45 11.64
N ALA A 245 11.93 2.67 12.92
CA ALA A 245 13.11 3.42 13.34
C ALA A 245 14.41 2.72 12.89
N ALA A 246 14.51 1.40 13.07
CA ALA A 246 15.67 0.63 12.61
C ALA A 246 15.83 0.72 11.08
N ALA A 247 14.73 0.58 10.33
CA ALA A 247 14.73 0.71 8.88
C ALA A 247 15.13 2.13 8.43
N TRP A 248 14.60 3.16 9.09
CA TRP A 248 14.93 4.55 8.84
C TRP A 248 16.42 4.84 9.08
N GLN A 249 17.00 4.34 10.17
CA GLN A 249 18.44 4.47 10.42
C GLN A 249 19.29 3.73 9.39
N ALA A 250 18.87 2.55 8.94
CA ALA A 250 19.57 1.80 7.90
C ALA A 250 19.60 2.59 6.58
N ILE A 251 18.45 3.14 6.15
CA ILE A 251 18.36 4.01 4.98
C ILE A 251 19.26 5.25 5.17
N ALA A 252 19.23 5.88 6.35
CA ALA A 252 20.06 7.05 6.65
C ALA A 252 21.57 6.73 6.54
N ARG A 253 22.03 5.60 7.09
CA ARG A 253 23.43 5.15 6.95
C ARG A 253 23.79 4.87 5.50
N ALA A 254 22.87 4.27 4.73
CA ALA A 254 23.09 3.97 3.33
C ALA A 254 23.15 5.23 2.44
N LEU A 255 22.53 6.33 2.87
CA LEU A 255 22.56 7.63 2.19
C LEU A 255 23.67 8.56 2.70
N ALA A 256 24.14 8.39 3.93
CA ALA A 256 25.19 9.24 4.51
C ALA A 256 26.55 9.00 3.82
N PRO A 257 27.31 10.07 3.50
CA PRO A 257 28.66 9.96 2.95
C PRO A 257 29.71 9.55 4.00
N VAL A 258 29.33 9.40 5.27
CA VAL A 258 30.24 9.22 6.40
C VAL A 258 31.06 7.93 6.23
N GLY A 259 32.37 8.09 6.14
CA GLY A 259 33.32 6.97 6.06
C GLY A 259 33.49 6.36 4.66
N ARG A 260 32.82 6.88 3.62
CA ARG A 260 33.07 6.43 2.24
C ARG A 260 34.27 7.15 1.66
N THR A 261 35.23 6.36 1.19
CA THR A 261 36.27 6.85 0.30
C THR A 261 35.67 7.08 -1.09
N PRO A 262 36.21 8.01 -1.91
CA PRO A 262 35.79 8.16 -3.30
C PRO A 262 35.86 6.85 -4.12
N SER A 263 36.70 5.91 -3.69
CA SER A 263 36.86 4.57 -4.29
C SER A 263 35.75 3.58 -3.95
N ASP A 264 34.93 3.81 -2.93
CA ASP A 264 33.89 2.86 -2.51
C ASP A 264 32.68 2.82 -3.47
N GLY A 265 32.69 3.68 -4.50
CA GLY A 265 31.63 3.78 -5.49
C GLY A 265 30.34 4.35 -4.88
N GLU A 266 29.87 5.47 -5.41
CA GLU A 266 28.58 6.00 -5.00
C GLU A 266 27.45 5.06 -5.47
N SER A 267 26.66 4.52 -4.53
CA SER A 267 25.52 3.66 -4.85
C SER A 267 24.50 4.39 -5.74
N ALA A 268 23.82 3.65 -6.62
CA ALA A 268 22.82 4.22 -7.53
C ALA A 268 21.74 5.01 -6.76
N VAL A 269 21.32 4.50 -5.60
CA VAL A 269 20.36 5.17 -4.72
C VAL A 269 20.91 6.49 -4.17
N SER A 270 22.15 6.51 -3.66
CA SER A 270 22.76 7.74 -3.13
C SER A 270 22.83 8.81 -4.21
N ARG A 271 23.27 8.43 -5.42
CA ARG A 271 23.37 9.33 -6.57
C ARG A 271 22.03 9.91 -7.01
N ALA A 272 21.00 9.08 -7.04
CA ALA A 272 19.66 9.52 -7.42
C ALA A 272 19.08 10.47 -6.38
N VAL A 273 19.27 10.21 -5.08
CA VAL A 273 18.78 11.08 -4.00
C VAL A 273 19.58 12.38 -3.93
N ALA A 274 20.91 12.33 -3.94
CA ALA A 274 21.77 13.50 -3.82
C ALA A 274 21.74 14.36 -5.09
N PHE A 275 22.02 13.76 -6.25
CA PHE A 275 22.26 14.49 -7.50
C PHE A 275 21.10 14.44 -8.50
N GLY A 276 20.05 13.67 -8.22
CA GLY A 276 18.96 13.46 -9.17
C GLY A 276 19.40 12.65 -10.40
N GLN A 277 20.55 11.97 -10.30
CA GLN A 277 21.19 11.07 -11.28
C GLN A 277 20.75 9.61 -11.15
N GLY A 278 20.01 9.00 -12.07
CA GLY A 278 19.71 7.56 -11.91
C GLY A 278 19.26 6.81 -13.16
N ASP A 279 19.14 5.50 -12.98
CA ASP A 279 18.58 4.56 -13.95
C ASP A 279 17.63 3.60 -13.22
N ALA A 280 16.42 3.41 -13.74
CA ALA A 280 15.39 2.65 -13.04
C ALA A 280 15.81 1.21 -12.71
N ALA A 281 16.48 0.51 -13.63
CA ALA A 281 16.91 -0.87 -13.41
C ALA A 281 18.08 -0.95 -12.41
N ALA A 282 19.03 -0.02 -12.49
CA ALA A 282 20.12 0.06 -11.52
C ALA A 282 19.62 0.41 -10.11
N LEU A 283 18.59 1.25 -10.01
CA LEU A 283 17.95 1.59 -8.75
C LEU A 283 17.22 0.39 -8.13
N LEU A 284 16.45 -0.36 -8.92
CA LEU A 284 15.80 -1.59 -8.45
C LEU A 284 16.84 -2.59 -7.93
N ALA A 285 17.92 -2.82 -8.68
CA ALA A 285 18.99 -3.72 -8.26
C ALA A 285 19.68 -3.23 -6.96
N ALA A 286 19.94 -1.93 -6.84
CA ALA A 286 20.58 -1.35 -5.66
C ALA A 286 19.71 -1.41 -4.40
N LEU A 287 18.37 -1.38 -4.54
CA LEU A 287 17.46 -1.57 -3.41
C LEU A 287 17.50 -3.00 -2.85
N ASP A 288 17.84 -3.98 -3.68
CA ASP A 288 18.02 -5.38 -3.28
C ASP A 288 19.42 -5.67 -2.73
N GLU A 289 20.34 -4.72 -2.69
CA GLU A 289 21.66 -4.96 -2.09
C GLU A 289 21.58 -5.22 -0.57
N VAL A 290 22.35 -6.21 -0.12
CA VAL A 290 22.59 -6.48 1.30
C VAL A 290 23.91 -5.84 1.74
N ALA A 291 23.92 -5.31 2.95
CA ALA A 291 25.11 -4.83 3.62
C ALA A 291 26.00 -6.02 4.01
N PRO A 292 27.25 -6.11 3.53
CA PRO A 292 28.14 -7.24 3.83
C PRO A 292 28.33 -7.49 5.33
N GLU A 293 28.40 -6.42 6.11
CA GLU A 293 28.67 -6.44 7.55
C GLU A 293 27.51 -6.99 8.40
N THR A 294 26.25 -6.82 7.96
CA THR A 294 25.07 -7.26 8.72
C THR A 294 24.28 -8.36 8.04
N GLY A 295 24.50 -8.58 6.74
CA GLY A 295 23.64 -9.41 5.89
C GLY A 295 22.24 -8.82 5.65
N ALA A 296 21.92 -7.67 6.23
CA ALA A 296 20.62 -7.01 6.10
C ALA A 296 20.54 -6.17 4.82
N ARG A 297 19.34 -5.97 4.28
CA ARG A 297 19.13 -5.04 3.15
C ARG A 297 19.56 -3.62 3.54
N ARG A 298 20.22 -2.91 2.63
CA ARG A 298 20.66 -1.51 2.83
C ARG A 298 19.49 -0.53 2.88
N PHE A 299 18.44 -0.82 2.13
CA PHE A 299 17.23 -0.01 2.01
C PHE A 299 15.98 -0.82 2.40
N PRO A 300 15.88 -1.23 3.68
CA PRO A 300 14.73 -1.98 4.16
C PRO A 300 13.44 -1.18 3.92
N LEU A 301 12.33 -1.89 3.72
CA LEU A 301 11.00 -1.35 3.37
C LEU A 301 10.89 -0.69 1.98
N LEU A 302 11.95 -0.06 1.48
CA LEU A 302 12.00 0.46 0.10
C LEU A 302 12.16 -0.64 -0.94
N CYS A 303 12.83 -1.75 -0.61
CA CYS A 303 13.07 -2.87 -1.53
C CYS A 303 11.81 -3.68 -1.88
N ALA A 304 10.66 -3.44 -1.21
CA ALA A 304 9.43 -4.12 -1.56
C ALA A 304 9.00 -3.75 -2.99
N PRO A 305 8.61 -4.70 -3.87
CA PRO A 305 8.39 -4.43 -5.30
C PRO A 305 7.46 -3.24 -5.61
N ARG A 306 6.39 -3.10 -4.82
CA ARG A 306 5.46 -1.96 -4.88
C ARG A 306 6.12 -0.65 -4.45
N THR A 307 6.78 -0.65 -3.30
CA THR A 307 7.39 0.55 -2.73
C THR A 307 8.56 1.02 -3.59
N ALA A 308 9.37 0.10 -4.10
CA ALA A 308 10.51 0.37 -4.98
C ALA A 308 10.07 1.10 -6.25
N SER A 309 9.11 0.56 -6.99
CA SER A 309 8.60 1.16 -8.23
C SER A 309 7.98 2.53 -7.98
N ARG A 310 7.17 2.66 -6.92
CA ARG A 310 6.59 3.95 -6.50
C ARG A 310 7.67 4.96 -6.11
N TRP A 311 8.68 4.56 -5.36
CA TRP A 311 9.76 5.45 -4.94
C TRP A 311 10.57 5.97 -6.13
N ILE A 312 10.90 5.13 -7.12
CA ILE A 312 11.58 5.58 -8.33
C ILE A 312 10.72 6.60 -9.10
N ARG A 313 9.40 6.35 -9.20
CA ARG A 313 8.44 7.34 -9.73
C ARG A 313 8.53 8.66 -8.95
N LEU A 314 8.49 8.60 -7.61
CA LEU A 314 8.56 9.79 -6.74
C LEU A 314 9.87 10.57 -6.91
N LEU A 315 10.99 9.90 -7.13
CA LEU A 315 12.26 10.56 -7.44
C LEU A 315 12.19 11.35 -8.75
N ALA A 316 11.59 10.79 -9.79
CA ALA A 316 11.39 11.51 -11.06
C ALA A 316 10.38 12.64 -10.87
N VAL A 317 9.18 12.31 -10.37
CA VAL A 317 8.08 13.25 -10.14
C VAL A 317 7.40 12.93 -8.79
N PRO A 318 7.46 13.83 -7.79
CA PRO A 318 7.88 15.24 -7.87
C PRO A 318 9.37 15.53 -7.64
N GLY A 319 10.23 14.53 -7.44
CA GLY A 319 11.62 14.74 -7.00
C GLY A 319 12.57 15.38 -8.03
N LYS A 320 12.12 15.61 -9.27
CA LYS A 320 12.88 16.20 -10.39
C LYS A 320 14.21 15.50 -10.69
N ALA A 321 14.32 14.20 -10.36
CA ALA A 321 15.45 13.40 -10.76
C ALA A 321 15.34 13.01 -12.24
N ARG A 322 16.48 13.01 -12.94
CA ARG A 322 16.63 12.45 -14.28
C ARG A 322 16.89 10.96 -14.15
N ILE A 323 15.83 10.17 -14.25
CA ILE A 323 15.90 8.72 -14.17
C ILE A 323 15.78 8.13 -15.58
N ALA A 324 16.84 7.47 -16.06
CA ALA A 324 16.82 6.76 -17.32
C ALA A 324 15.94 5.51 -17.25
N ARG A 325 15.39 5.10 -18.41
CA ARG A 325 14.61 3.86 -18.60
C ARG A 325 13.42 3.71 -17.64
N LEU A 326 12.73 4.81 -17.31
CA LEU A 326 11.49 4.78 -16.51
C LEU A 326 10.40 3.89 -17.10
N SER A 327 10.39 3.69 -18.43
CA SER A 327 9.51 2.73 -19.10
C SER A 327 9.70 1.28 -18.61
N ARG A 328 10.81 0.95 -17.94
CA ARG A 328 11.04 -0.38 -17.32
C ARG A 328 10.28 -0.60 -16.01
N LEU A 329 9.71 0.45 -15.42
CA LEU A 329 8.93 0.31 -14.20
C LEU A 329 7.56 -0.29 -14.53
N PRO A 330 7.16 -1.40 -13.90
CA PRO A 330 5.81 -1.95 -14.10
C PRO A 330 4.77 -1.08 -13.37
N VAL A 331 3.50 -1.21 -13.78
CA VAL A 331 2.39 -0.70 -12.95
C VAL A 331 2.47 -1.37 -11.58
N THR A 332 2.37 -0.56 -10.53
CA THR A 332 2.32 -1.07 -9.17
C THR A 332 0.92 -1.58 -8.87
N VAL A 333 0.75 -2.90 -8.80
CA VAL A 333 -0.57 -3.51 -8.58
C VAL A 333 -0.84 -3.67 -7.09
N ASP A 334 -1.88 -3.00 -6.61
CA ASP A 334 -2.50 -3.22 -5.32
C ASP A 334 -4.00 -3.58 -5.48
N ALA A 335 -4.74 -3.64 -4.37
CA ALA A 335 -6.17 -3.94 -4.40
C ALA A 335 -6.99 -2.92 -5.21
N SER A 336 -6.61 -1.64 -5.21
CA SER A 336 -7.30 -0.58 -5.95
C SER A 336 -7.03 -0.70 -7.45
N VAL A 337 -5.76 -0.86 -7.84
CA VAL A 337 -5.38 -1.05 -9.25
C VAL A 337 -6.02 -2.32 -9.82
N ARG A 338 -6.00 -3.43 -9.07
CA ARG A 338 -6.71 -4.66 -9.46
C ARG A 338 -8.20 -4.40 -9.64
N ARG A 339 -8.85 -3.74 -8.68
CA ARG A 339 -10.29 -3.43 -8.78
C ARG A 339 -10.59 -2.62 -10.04
N ALA A 340 -9.82 -1.56 -10.32
CA ALA A 340 -9.99 -0.76 -11.54
C ALA A 340 -9.84 -1.62 -12.81
N THR A 341 -8.79 -2.43 -12.86
CA THR A 341 -8.48 -3.33 -13.99
C THR A 341 -9.62 -4.32 -14.26
N GLU A 342 -10.14 -4.97 -13.21
CA GLU A 342 -11.26 -5.92 -13.31
C GLU A 342 -12.58 -5.22 -13.69
N CYS A 343 -12.85 -4.03 -13.13
CA CYS A 343 -14.06 -3.27 -13.45
C CYS A 343 -14.08 -2.80 -14.90
N LEU A 344 -12.93 -2.48 -15.50
CA LEU A 344 -12.80 -2.15 -16.91
C LEU A 344 -12.84 -3.41 -17.81
N GLY A 345 -12.86 -4.60 -17.22
CA GLY A 345 -12.88 -5.87 -17.94
C GLY A 345 -11.58 -6.17 -18.70
N ILE A 346 -10.46 -5.61 -18.24
CA ILE A 346 -9.14 -5.83 -18.80
C ILE A 346 -8.61 -7.20 -18.36
N SER A 347 -8.79 -7.54 -17.07
CA SER A 347 -8.43 -8.84 -16.51
C SER A 347 -9.63 -9.53 -15.87
N GLN A 348 -9.54 -10.85 -15.74
CA GLN A 348 -10.47 -11.69 -14.98
C GLN A 348 -9.77 -12.32 -13.77
N THR A 349 -9.06 -11.50 -13.00
CA THR A 349 -8.25 -11.97 -11.87
C THR A 349 -9.05 -12.20 -10.60
N ARG A 350 -10.38 -11.97 -10.59
CA ARG A 350 -11.20 -12.01 -9.37
C ARG A 350 -11.12 -13.39 -8.71
N GLY A 351 -10.94 -13.42 -7.39
CA GLY A 351 -10.77 -14.65 -6.61
C GLY A 351 -9.34 -15.18 -6.53
N LEU A 352 -8.42 -14.73 -7.40
CA LEU A 352 -7.00 -15.06 -7.26
C LEU A 352 -6.36 -14.32 -6.06
N PRO A 353 -5.37 -14.90 -5.37
CA PRO A 353 -4.47 -14.14 -4.50
C PRO A 353 -3.81 -12.98 -5.26
N LEU A 354 -3.60 -11.85 -4.59
CA LEU A 354 -3.07 -10.64 -5.24
C LEU A 354 -1.71 -10.88 -5.91
N GLU A 355 -0.83 -11.67 -5.28
CA GLU A 355 0.49 -11.99 -5.84
C GLU A 355 0.40 -12.80 -7.13
N ASN A 356 -0.63 -13.64 -7.29
CA ASN A 356 -0.85 -14.40 -8.53
C ASN A 356 -1.51 -13.55 -9.62
N ALA A 357 -2.30 -12.55 -9.23
CA ALA A 357 -2.94 -11.62 -10.17
C ALA A 357 -1.97 -10.57 -10.72
N ARG A 358 -0.93 -10.21 -9.95
CA ARG A 358 -0.01 -9.10 -10.22
C ARG A 358 0.70 -9.23 -11.58
N PRO A 359 1.36 -10.35 -11.94
CA PRO A 359 2.07 -10.46 -13.22
C PRO A 359 1.15 -10.27 -14.43
N THR A 360 -0.03 -10.90 -14.41
CA THR A 360 -1.01 -10.79 -15.50
C THR A 360 -1.52 -9.35 -15.67
N ILE A 361 -1.82 -8.66 -14.56
CA ILE A 361 -2.27 -7.26 -14.63
C ILE A 361 -1.13 -6.36 -15.14
N GLN A 362 0.11 -6.60 -14.71
CA GLN A 362 1.27 -5.83 -15.15
C GLN A 362 1.54 -6.01 -16.64
N GLU A 363 1.48 -7.24 -17.15
CA GLU A 363 1.66 -7.56 -18.57
C GLU A 363 0.59 -6.89 -19.44
N LEU A 364 -0.69 -7.01 -19.08
CA LEU A 364 -1.79 -6.40 -19.84
C LEU A 364 -1.68 -4.87 -19.92
N TRP A 365 -1.26 -4.22 -18.82
CA TRP A 365 -1.04 -2.78 -18.83
C TRP A 365 0.25 -2.40 -19.56
N TRP A 366 1.29 -3.21 -19.47
CA TRP A 366 2.52 -2.99 -20.22
C TRP A 366 2.25 -2.97 -21.72
N GLU A 367 1.52 -3.97 -22.23
CA GLU A 367 1.17 -4.05 -23.66
C GLU A 367 0.38 -2.84 -24.14
N ASP A 368 -0.59 -2.35 -23.36
CA ASP A 368 -1.40 -1.18 -23.73
C ASP A 368 -0.61 0.13 -23.65
N VAL A 369 0.30 0.25 -22.68
CA VAL A 369 1.21 1.41 -22.58
C VAL A 369 2.22 1.40 -23.73
N ASP A 370 2.79 0.25 -24.08
CA ASP A 370 3.73 0.12 -25.21
C ASP A 370 3.05 0.45 -26.55
N ALA A 371 1.79 0.02 -26.72
CA ALA A 371 1.04 0.24 -27.95
C ALA A 371 0.51 1.68 -28.12
N ILE A 372 0.04 2.32 -27.04
CA ILE A 372 -0.75 3.57 -27.11
C ILE A 372 -0.13 4.71 -26.29
N GLY A 373 0.77 4.41 -25.36
CA GLY A 373 1.38 5.38 -24.46
C GLY A 373 0.47 5.79 -23.30
N THR A 374 0.87 6.84 -22.59
CA THR A 374 0.15 7.40 -21.42
C THR A 374 0.37 8.89 -21.36
N ALA A 375 -0.65 9.65 -20.98
CA ALA A 375 -0.48 11.05 -20.62
C ALA A 375 0.08 11.18 -19.19
N GLY A 376 0.77 12.27 -18.90
CA GLY A 376 1.28 12.57 -17.57
C GLY A 376 2.32 13.70 -17.59
N PRO A 377 3.01 13.91 -16.47
CA PRO A 377 4.20 14.76 -16.42
C PRO A 377 5.21 14.34 -17.50
N PRO A 378 5.94 15.28 -18.12
CA PRO A 378 6.86 14.98 -19.22
C PRO A 378 7.88 13.89 -18.91
N GLU A 379 8.33 13.78 -17.65
CA GLU A 379 9.28 12.77 -17.21
C GLU A 379 8.69 11.34 -17.12
N LEU A 380 7.36 11.21 -17.08
CA LEU A 380 6.63 9.95 -16.96
C LEU A 380 5.74 9.63 -18.17
N GLU A 381 5.63 10.54 -19.14
CA GLU A 381 4.85 10.34 -20.35
C GLU A 381 5.27 9.04 -21.07
N ASP A 382 4.28 8.34 -21.62
CA ASP A 382 4.44 7.03 -22.26
C ASP A 382 5.14 5.96 -21.37
N THR A 383 4.91 6.01 -20.06
CA THR A 383 5.35 4.98 -19.10
C THR A 383 4.21 4.46 -18.22
N ALA A 384 4.32 3.19 -17.80
CA ALA A 384 3.40 2.60 -16.83
C ALA A 384 3.40 3.33 -15.47
N ALA A 385 4.47 4.06 -15.15
CA ALA A 385 4.54 4.89 -13.95
C ALA A 385 3.59 6.10 -14.01
N ALA A 386 3.24 6.61 -15.20
CA ALA A 386 2.21 7.65 -15.33
C ALA A 386 0.78 7.11 -15.13
N LEU A 387 0.56 5.83 -15.44
CA LEU A 387 -0.75 5.19 -15.34
C LEU A 387 -1.15 4.85 -13.90
N GLU A 388 -0.20 4.48 -13.05
CA GLU A 388 -0.45 3.99 -11.69
C GLU A 388 -1.34 4.91 -10.84
N PRO A 389 -1.05 6.22 -10.69
CA PRO A 389 -1.87 7.08 -9.83
C PRO A 389 -3.33 7.18 -10.30
N ALA A 390 -3.54 7.20 -11.62
CA ALA A 390 -4.87 7.26 -12.21
C ALA A 390 -5.67 5.97 -11.93
N LEU A 391 -5.05 4.80 -12.07
CA LEU A 391 -5.68 3.51 -11.74
C LEU A 391 -5.97 3.38 -10.25
N THR A 392 -5.03 3.79 -9.39
CA THR A 392 -5.20 3.80 -7.94
C THR A 392 -6.39 4.69 -7.55
N TYR A 393 -6.48 5.91 -8.11
CA TYR A 393 -7.58 6.82 -7.85
C TYR A 393 -8.92 6.25 -8.33
N LEU A 394 -8.99 5.75 -9.57
CA LEU A 394 -10.20 5.15 -10.13
C LEU A 394 -10.66 3.94 -9.31
N GLY A 395 -9.73 3.08 -8.90
CA GLY A 395 -10.03 1.89 -8.10
C GLY A 395 -10.51 2.21 -6.69
N ARG A 396 -9.89 3.20 -6.04
CA ARG A 396 -10.19 3.60 -4.66
C ARG A 396 -11.47 4.42 -4.57
N TRP A 397 -11.63 5.43 -5.41
CA TRP A 397 -12.73 6.40 -5.28
C TRP A 397 -13.87 6.14 -6.27
N GLY A 398 -13.55 5.55 -7.43
CA GLY A 398 -14.49 5.17 -8.48
C GLY A 398 -15.13 3.80 -8.23
N CYS A 399 -14.39 2.75 -8.55
CA CYS A 399 -14.88 1.37 -8.58
C CYS A 399 -15.36 0.87 -7.21
N PHE A 400 -14.66 1.22 -6.13
CA PHE A 400 -15.05 0.82 -4.78
C PHE A 400 -16.45 1.33 -4.38
N ALA A 401 -16.78 2.58 -4.73
CA ALA A 401 -18.09 3.11 -4.38
C ALA A 401 -19.22 2.46 -5.19
N CYS A 402 -18.96 2.10 -6.46
CA CYS A 402 -19.91 1.32 -7.26
C CYS A 402 -20.16 -0.07 -6.66
N GLU A 403 -19.10 -0.76 -6.24
CA GLU A 403 -19.18 -2.07 -5.58
C GLU A 403 -19.99 -1.97 -4.28
N ARG A 404 -19.69 -0.99 -3.43
CA ARG A 404 -20.40 -0.75 -2.16
C ARG A 404 -21.88 -0.40 -2.37
N ALA A 405 -22.18 0.42 -3.38
CA ALA A 405 -23.54 0.84 -3.68
C ALA A 405 -24.34 -0.17 -4.52
N GLN A 406 -23.69 -1.24 -5.00
CA GLN A 406 -24.24 -2.22 -5.95
C GLN A 406 -24.90 -1.57 -7.18
N THR A 407 -24.39 -0.41 -7.59
CA THR A 407 -24.91 0.34 -8.74
C THR A 407 -23.80 1.18 -9.36
N ARG A 408 -23.94 1.51 -10.65
CA ARG A 408 -22.96 2.34 -11.36
C ARG A 408 -23.09 3.79 -10.91
N LEU A 409 -22.08 4.27 -10.21
CA LEU A 409 -21.87 5.67 -9.89
C LEU A 409 -20.69 6.14 -10.76
N PRO A 410 -20.90 6.74 -11.94
CA PRO A 410 -19.78 7.18 -12.79
C PRO A 410 -19.02 8.34 -12.13
N VAL A 411 -17.69 8.33 -12.23
CA VAL A 411 -16.84 9.51 -11.92
C VAL A 411 -16.45 10.31 -13.15
N GLY A 412 -16.42 9.68 -14.32
CA GLY A 412 -15.98 10.33 -15.54
C GLY A 412 -16.30 9.50 -16.78
N PRO A 413 -15.97 10.00 -17.98
CA PRO A 413 -16.29 9.33 -19.23
C PRO A 413 -15.77 7.90 -19.33
N ILE A 414 -14.60 7.58 -18.76
CA ILE A 414 -14.04 6.23 -18.73
C ILE A 414 -14.96 5.19 -18.09
N CYS A 415 -15.88 5.61 -17.21
CA CYS A 415 -16.83 4.70 -16.58
C CYS A 415 -17.81 4.08 -17.58
N SER A 416 -17.94 4.61 -18.80
CA SER A 416 -18.69 3.98 -19.89
C SER A 416 -18.11 2.65 -20.33
N GLU A 417 -16.81 2.42 -20.13
CA GLU A 417 -16.12 1.16 -20.44
C GLU A 417 -16.29 0.09 -19.34
N CYS A 418 -16.89 0.47 -18.21
CA CYS A 418 -17.05 -0.41 -17.06
C CYS A 418 -17.94 -1.62 -17.39
N ARG A 419 -17.52 -2.81 -16.92
CA ARG A 419 -18.21 -4.09 -17.05
C ARG A 419 -18.86 -4.59 -15.75
N LEU A 420 -18.86 -3.77 -14.68
CA LEU A 420 -19.60 -4.08 -13.45
C LEU A 420 -21.09 -4.23 -13.71
#